data_AF-A0A1F6NVT4-F1
#
_entry.id   AF-A0A1F6NVT4-F1
#
_cell.length_a   1.000
_cell.length_b   1.000
_cell.length_c   1.000
_cell.angle_alpha   90.00
_cell.angle_beta   90.00
_cell.angle_gamma   90.00
#
_symmetry.space_group_name_H-M   'P 1'
#
loop_
_entity.id
_entity.type
_entity.pdbx_description
1 polymer ?
#
loop_
_entity_poly.entity_id
_entity_poly.type
_entity_poly.pdbx_seq_one_letter_code
_entity_poly.pdbx_strand_id
1 'polypeptide(L)'
;MLKHNLGEIKANKNDAYVSDAVMIYADKENIFEGTILEKCAHDIDVIMINLKAGESIKPHAHVTSEEIVLVLGGAGTISEEDKITEVKKDDLVFLVKNKKHGFSAGPNGLKLLAFHGAPMHERV
;
A
#
# COMPACT_ATOMS: atom_id res chain seq x y z
N MET A 1 1.50 11.02 32.20
CA MET A 1 2.16 11.89 31.21
C MET A 1 3.53 11.31 30.90
N LEU A 2 3.68 10.59 29.79
CA LEU A 2 5.00 10.21 29.28
C LEU A 2 5.46 11.28 28.29
N LYS A 3 6.53 12.00 28.63
CA LYS A 3 7.24 12.87 27.71
C LYS A 3 8.23 12.02 26.94
N HIS A 4 8.05 11.85 25.64
CA HIS A 4 9.10 11.30 24.79
C HIS A 4 10.04 12.43 24.37
N ASN A 5 11.33 12.27 24.73
CA ASN A 5 12.41 13.11 24.25
C ASN A 5 12.56 12.90 22.74
N LEU A 6 12.16 13.90 21.96
CA LEU A 6 12.48 14.02 20.55
C LEU A 6 13.94 14.49 20.42
N GLY A 7 14.89 13.61 20.75
CA GLY A 7 16.26 13.80 20.29
C GLY A 7 16.29 13.74 18.77
N GLU A 8 17.06 14.61 18.12
CA GLU A 8 17.17 14.69 16.66
C GLU A 8 17.44 13.31 16.05
N ILE A 9 16.43 12.77 15.36
CA ILE A 9 16.51 11.51 14.64
C ILE A 9 17.32 11.77 13.36
N LYS A 10 18.54 11.23 13.32
CA LYS A 10 19.25 11.03 12.05
C LYS A 10 18.70 9.75 11.44
N ALA A 11 18.02 9.87 10.29
CA ALA A 11 17.50 8.71 9.58
C ALA A 11 18.64 7.91 8.96
N ASN A 12 18.78 6.65 9.36
CA ASN A 12 19.61 5.65 8.68
C ASN A 12 18.68 4.69 7.93
N LYS A 13 19.18 4.09 6.84
CA LYS A 13 18.41 3.35 5.81
C LYS A 13 17.50 2.20 6.28
N ASN A 14 17.42 1.89 7.58
CA ASN A 14 16.72 0.71 8.12
C ASN A 14 15.79 0.98 9.31
N ASP A 15 15.37 2.22 9.56
CA ASP A 15 14.50 2.51 10.72
C ASP A 15 13.01 2.58 10.30
N ALA A 16 12.22 1.57 10.66
CA ALA A 16 10.76 1.61 10.61
C ALA A 16 10.20 2.03 11.98
N TYR A 17 9.38 3.07 12.00
CA TYR A 17 8.77 3.62 13.22
C TYR A 17 7.44 2.93 13.53
N VAL A 18 7.22 2.57 14.79
CA VAL A 18 5.95 2.10 15.32
C VAL A 18 5.07 3.31 15.64
N SER A 19 3.98 3.47 14.87
CA SER A 19 2.76 4.11 15.32
C SER A 19 1.60 3.18 14.93
N ASP A 20 0.36 3.46 15.35
CA ASP A 20 -0.83 2.62 15.13
C ASP A 20 -1.15 2.31 13.64
N ALA A 21 -0.33 2.82 12.71
CA ALA A 21 -0.21 2.40 11.32
C ALA A 21 1.19 1.80 11.06
N VAL A 22 1.25 0.56 10.63
CA VAL A 22 2.48 -0.03 10.07
C VAL A 22 2.64 0.52 8.66
N MET A 23 3.71 1.28 8.41
CA MET A 23 4.07 1.70 7.05
C MET A 23 4.91 0.60 6.40
N ILE A 24 4.30 -0.15 5.48
CA ILE A 24 5.00 -1.22 4.74
C ILE A 24 5.55 -0.62 3.44
N TYR A 25 6.87 -0.70 3.25
CA TYR A 25 7.54 -0.31 2.01
C TYR A 25 7.75 -1.54 1.13
N ALA A 26 7.09 -1.61 -0.03
CA ALA A 26 7.29 -2.68 -1.01
C ALA A 26 8.14 -2.18 -2.20
N ASP A 27 9.32 -2.77 -2.38
CA ASP A 27 10.17 -2.64 -3.58
C ASP A 27 10.32 -4.04 -4.23
N LYS A 28 10.59 -4.11 -5.53
CA LYS A 28 10.70 -5.34 -6.33
C LYS A 28 11.68 -6.38 -5.78
N GLU A 29 12.65 -5.96 -4.96
CA GLU A 29 13.65 -6.83 -4.33
C GLU A 29 13.22 -7.33 -2.94
N ASN A 30 12.12 -6.79 -2.39
CA ASN A 30 11.57 -7.12 -1.08
C ASN A 30 10.06 -7.36 -1.16
N ILE A 31 9.65 -8.21 -2.10
CA ILE A 31 8.31 -8.76 -2.11
C ILE A 31 8.30 -9.88 -1.04
N PHE A 32 7.73 -9.57 0.13
CA PHE A 32 7.42 -10.50 1.23
C PHE A 32 8.59 -11.08 2.06
N GLU A 33 9.39 -10.23 2.70
CA GLU A 33 9.96 -10.54 4.03
C GLU A 33 9.84 -9.31 4.94
N GLY A 34 8.63 -8.74 5.01
CA GLY A 34 8.29 -7.87 6.13
C GLY A 34 8.39 -8.69 7.40
N THR A 35 9.44 -8.51 8.18
CA THR A 35 9.43 -8.96 9.56
C THR A 35 8.26 -8.24 10.21
N ILE A 36 7.17 -8.96 10.48
CA ILE A 36 6.20 -8.54 11.47
C ILE A 36 7.02 -8.45 12.77
N LEU A 37 7.47 -7.24 13.13
CA LEU A 37 8.33 -6.98 14.28
C LEU A 37 7.54 -7.11 15.60
N GLU A 38 6.82 -8.23 15.77
CA GLU A 38 5.66 -8.49 16.61
C GLU A 38 4.32 -8.27 15.89
N LYS A 39 3.40 -9.24 16.03
CA LYS A 39 1.98 -9.05 15.73
C LYS A 39 1.46 -8.00 16.70
N CYS A 40 1.71 -6.73 16.41
CA CYS A 40 0.99 -5.66 17.06
C CYS A 40 -0.47 -5.78 16.62
N ALA A 41 -1.41 -5.83 17.57
CA ALA A 41 -2.81 -5.63 17.23
C ALA A 41 -2.93 -4.20 16.70
N HIS A 42 -3.14 -4.06 15.40
CA HIS A 42 -3.44 -2.79 14.75
C HIS A 42 -4.71 -2.96 13.94
N ASP A 43 -5.50 -1.90 13.83
CA ASP A 43 -6.78 -1.93 13.12
C ASP A 43 -6.60 -1.61 11.63
N ILE A 44 -5.51 -0.94 11.25
CA ILE A 44 -5.27 -0.41 9.89
C ILE A 44 -3.82 -0.71 9.46
N ASP A 45 -3.70 -1.28 8.26
CA ASP A 45 -2.46 -1.39 7.51
C ASP A 45 -2.32 -0.20 6.56
N VAL A 46 -1.09 0.31 6.41
CA VAL A 46 -0.76 1.37 5.43
C VAL A 46 0.41 0.94 4.57
N ILE A 47 0.19 0.84 3.27
CA ILE A 47 1.19 0.31 2.33
C ILE A 47 1.56 1.39 1.33
N MET A 48 2.87 1.67 1.21
CA MET A 48 3.39 2.49 0.13
C MET A 48 3.92 1.60 -0.99
N ILE A 49 3.38 1.79 -2.20
CA ILE A 49 3.73 1.01 -3.38
C ILE A 49 4.31 1.93 -4.43
N ASN A 50 5.45 1.54 -5.01
CA ASN A 50 6.13 2.30 -6.05
C ASN A 50 6.39 1.41 -7.26
N LEU A 51 5.47 1.41 -8.22
CA LEU A 51 5.58 0.67 -9.47
C LEU A 51 6.38 1.48 -10.49
N LYS A 52 7.40 0.87 -11.07
CA LYS A 52 8.13 1.42 -12.23
C LYS A 52 7.28 1.30 -13.49
N ALA A 53 7.69 1.99 -14.54
CA ALA A 53 7.01 1.96 -15.82
C ALA A 53 6.83 0.51 -16.33
N GLY A 54 5.59 0.14 -16.66
CA GLY A 54 5.23 -1.19 -17.13
C GLY A 54 5.11 -2.28 -16.05
N GLU A 55 5.39 -1.98 -14.77
CA GLU A 55 5.13 -2.91 -13.67
C GLU A 55 3.63 -2.93 -13.31
N SER A 56 3.19 -4.05 -12.73
CA SER A 56 1.80 -4.22 -12.32
C SER A 56 1.66 -5.04 -11.04
N ILE A 57 0.55 -4.78 -10.33
CA ILE A 57 0.03 -5.63 -9.27
C ILE A 57 -1.00 -6.55 -9.90
N LYS A 58 -0.84 -7.86 -9.70
CA LYS A 58 -1.77 -8.85 -10.24
C LYS A 58 -3.17 -8.67 -9.61
N PRO A 59 -4.24 -8.99 -10.36
CA PRO A 59 -5.58 -8.98 -9.80
C PRO A 59 -5.70 -9.88 -8.56
N HIS A 60 -6.16 -9.30 -7.45
CA HIS A 60 -6.42 -9.99 -6.18
C HIS A 60 -7.62 -9.34 -5.49
N ALA A 61 -8.17 -9.98 -4.46
CA ALA A 61 -9.29 -9.45 -3.70
C ALA A 61 -9.04 -9.58 -2.19
N HIS A 62 -9.35 -8.51 -1.45
CA HIS A 62 -9.30 -8.50 0.01
C HIS A 62 -10.61 -9.06 0.55
N VAL A 63 -10.55 -10.01 1.50
CA VAL A 63 -11.75 -10.66 2.04
C VAL A 63 -12.23 -10.07 3.37
N THR A 64 -11.34 -9.41 4.09
CA THR A 64 -11.59 -8.90 5.44
C THR A 64 -12.06 -7.44 5.46
N SER A 65 -11.56 -6.61 4.55
CA SER A 65 -11.78 -5.16 4.54
C SER A 65 -11.86 -4.60 3.13
N GLU A 66 -12.48 -3.42 3.01
CA GLU A 66 -12.33 -2.54 1.87
C GLU A 66 -10.92 -1.88 1.88
N GLU A 67 -10.45 -1.46 0.72
CA GLU A 67 -9.16 -0.78 0.56
C GLU A 67 -9.37 0.62 -0.05
N ILE A 68 -8.63 1.60 0.46
CA ILE A 68 -8.58 2.96 -0.07
C ILE A 68 -7.19 3.19 -0.62
N VAL A 69 -7.08 3.64 -1.86
CA VAL A 69 -5.79 3.92 -2.49
C VAL A 69 -5.73 5.36 -2.95
N LEU A 70 -4.75 6.11 -2.43
CA LEU A 70 -4.41 7.44 -2.91
C LEU A 70 -3.26 7.35 -3.90
N VAL A 71 -3.43 7.92 -5.09
CA VAL A 71 -2.35 8.01 -6.07
C VAL A 71 -1.46 9.21 -5.74
N LEU A 72 -0.27 8.94 -5.20
CA LEU A 72 0.68 9.98 -4.79
C LEU A 72 1.45 10.59 -5.98
N GLY A 73 1.54 9.86 -7.10
CA GLY A 73 2.31 10.30 -8.25
C GLY A 73 2.27 9.32 -9.42
N GLY A 74 2.61 9.83 -10.62
CA GLY A 74 2.53 9.05 -11.85
C GLY A 74 1.11 8.91 -12.38
N ALA A 75 0.94 7.96 -13.28
CA ALA A 75 -0.34 7.61 -13.89
C ALA A 75 -0.32 6.17 -14.38
N GLY A 76 -1.47 5.54 -14.45
CA GLY A 76 -1.62 4.15 -14.83
C GLY A 76 -3.08 3.76 -14.96
N THR A 77 -3.36 2.48 -14.75
CA THR A 77 -4.72 1.97 -14.75
C THR A 77 -4.98 1.11 -13.53
N ILE A 78 -6.24 1.09 -13.14
CA ILE A 78 -6.80 0.08 -12.26
C ILE A 78 -7.71 -0.83 -13.06
N SER A 79 -7.57 -2.14 -12.90
CA SER A 79 -8.51 -3.13 -13.41
C SER A 79 -9.41 -3.58 -12.28
N GLU A 80 -10.72 -3.60 -12.53
CA GLU A 80 -11.75 -4.13 -11.62
C GLU A 80 -12.69 -5.00 -12.46
N GLU A 81 -12.68 -6.32 -12.23
CA GLU A 81 -13.47 -7.28 -13.02
C GLU A 81 -13.29 -7.05 -14.54
N ASP A 82 -14.33 -6.54 -15.22
CA ASP A 82 -14.34 -6.29 -16.68
C ASP A 82 -14.07 -4.82 -17.05
N LYS A 83 -13.69 -3.99 -16.08
CA LYS A 83 -13.47 -2.56 -16.26
C LYS A 83 -11.99 -2.22 -16.07
N ILE A 84 -11.49 -1.36 -16.94
CA ILE A 84 -10.19 -0.69 -16.77
C ILE A 84 -10.47 0.80 -16.64
N THR A 85 -9.97 1.42 -15.58
CA THR A 85 -10.12 2.86 -15.32
C THR A 85 -8.73 3.48 -15.24
N GLU A 86 -8.52 4.62 -15.89
CA GLU A 86 -7.29 5.38 -15.73
C GLU A 86 -7.23 6.04 -14.35
N VAL A 87 -6.03 6.08 -13.77
CA VAL A 87 -5.76 6.76 -12.51
C VAL A 87 -4.50 7.60 -12.64
N LYS A 88 -4.47 8.74 -11.97
CA LYS A 88 -3.34 9.66 -11.93
C LYS A 88 -3.21 10.27 -10.55
N LYS A 89 -2.10 10.99 -10.36
CA LYS A 89 -1.84 11.75 -9.13
C LYS A 89 -3.09 12.48 -8.62
N ASP A 90 -3.28 12.40 -7.31
CA ASP A 90 -4.36 12.99 -6.50
C ASP A 90 -5.73 12.30 -6.66
N ASP A 91 -5.84 11.27 -7.51
CA ASP A 91 -7.03 10.41 -7.52
C ASP A 91 -7.09 9.55 -6.26
N LEU A 92 -8.32 9.38 -5.74
CA LEU A 92 -8.64 8.49 -4.64
C LEU A 92 -9.51 7.35 -5.15
N VAL A 93 -9.06 6.12 -4.94
CA VAL A 93 -9.75 4.90 -5.35
C VAL A 93 -10.31 4.21 -4.12
N PHE A 94 -11.57 3.79 -4.20
CA PHE A 94 -12.22 2.96 -3.18
C PHE A 94 -12.48 1.57 -3.76
N LEU A 95 -11.91 0.55 -3.11
CA LEU A 95 -11.95 -0.84 -3.54
C LEU A 95 -12.83 -1.65 -2.58
N VAL A 96 -13.92 -2.19 -3.12
CA VAL A 96 -14.87 -2.97 -2.33
C VAL A 96 -14.29 -4.35 -2.05
N LYS A 97 -14.48 -4.85 -0.83
CA LYS A 97 -14.11 -6.22 -0.44
C LYS A 97 -14.71 -7.26 -1.38
N ASN A 98 -14.00 -8.38 -1.54
CA ASN A 98 -14.36 -9.50 -2.42
C ASN A 98 -14.47 -9.16 -3.92
N LYS A 99 -14.05 -7.97 -4.35
CA LYS A 99 -13.90 -7.65 -5.77
C LYS A 99 -12.43 -7.66 -6.17
N LYS A 100 -12.14 -8.36 -7.28
CA LYS A 100 -10.77 -8.43 -7.80
C LYS A 100 -10.37 -7.09 -8.37
N HIS A 101 -9.20 -6.62 -7.96
CA HIS A 101 -8.59 -5.42 -8.49
C HIS A 101 -7.09 -5.59 -8.71
N GLY A 102 -6.53 -4.85 -9.67
CA GLY A 102 -5.10 -4.79 -9.94
C GLY A 102 -4.70 -3.42 -10.46
N PHE A 103 -3.42 -3.08 -10.36
CA PHE A 103 -2.89 -1.80 -10.84
C PHE A 103 -1.81 -2.04 -11.88
N SER A 104 -1.77 -1.20 -12.92
CA SER A 104 -0.69 -1.21 -13.91
C SER A 104 -0.11 0.19 -14.06
N ALA A 105 1.20 0.31 -13.98
CA ALA A 105 1.89 1.58 -14.11
C ALA A 105 2.07 1.99 -15.58
N GLY A 106 1.74 3.25 -15.89
CA GLY A 106 2.03 3.86 -17.17
C GLY A 106 3.52 4.21 -17.35
N PRO A 107 3.88 4.93 -18.42
CA PRO A 107 5.27 5.18 -18.80
C PRO A 107 6.12 5.94 -17.76
N ASN A 108 5.48 6.65 -16.82
CA ASN A 108 6.16 7.43 -15.78
C ASN A 108 6.13 6.75 -14.40
N GLY A 109 5.72 5.48 -14.33
CA GLY A 109 5.50 4.78 -13.07
C GLY A 109 4.20 5.18 -12.38
N LEU A 110 3.92 4.55 -11.24
CA LEU A 110 2.75 4.78 -10.41
C LEU A 110 3.11 4.63 -8.93
N LYS A 111 2.82 5.66 -8.12
CA LYS A 111 3.03 5.68 -6.67
C LYS A 111 1.70 5.69 -5.96
N LEU A 112 1.50 4.74 -5.07
CA LEU A 112 0.24 4.51 -4.37
C LEU A 112 0.48 4.52 -2.86
N LEU A 113 -0.51 5.01 -2.12
CA LEU A 113 -0.64 4.83 -0.69
C LEU A 113 -1.97 4.12 -0.42
N ALA A 114 -1.89 2.87 -0.02
CA ALA A 114 -3.03 2.03 0.28
C ALA A 114 -3.30 1.98 1.78
N PHE A 115 -4.59 1.94 2.14
CA PHE A 115 -5.09 1.80 3.50
C PHE A 115 -6.14 0.71 3.51
N HIS A 116 -6.02 -0.27 4.40
CA HIS A 116 -7.05 -1.30 4.57
C HIS A 116 -7.10 -1.78 6.02
N GLY A 117 -8.20 -2.42 6.39
CA GLY A 117 -8.36 -3.00 7.73
C GLY A 117 -7.47 -4.23 7.90
N ALA A 118 -6.86 -4.36 9.08
CA ALA A 118 -6.01 -5.49 9.45
C ALA A 118 -6.80 -6.60 10.20
N PRO A 119 -6.36 -7.87 10.14
CA PRO A 119 -5.30 -8.38 9.30
C PRO A 119 -5.72 -8.47 7.82
N MET A 120 -4.78 -8.24 6.93
CA MET A 120 -4.99 -8.42 5.49
C MET A 120 -5.06 -9.90 5.13
N HIS A 121 -6.18 -10.33 4.56
CA HIS A 121 -6.32 -11.63 3.92
C HIS A 121 -6.69 -11.43 2.45
N GLU A 122 -5.89 -12.00 1.55
CA GLU A 122 -6.08 -11.89 0.10
C GLU A 122 -6.55 -13.21 -0.50
N ARG A 123 -7.27 -13.11 -1.62
CA ARG A 123 -7.47 -14.20 -2.59
C ARG A 123 -6.91 -13.78 -3.94
N VAL A 124 -6.07 -14.64 -4.52
CA VAL A 124 -5.51 -14.50 -5.87
C VAL A 124 -6.47 -15.11 -6.90
#